data_AF-A0A6G4X900-F1
#
_entry.id   AF-A0A6G4X900-F1
#
_cell.length_a   1.000
_cell.length_b   1.000
_cell.length_c   1.000
_cell.angle_alpha   90.00
_cell.angle_beta   90.00
_cell.angle_gamma   90.00
#
_symmetry.space_group_name_H-M   'P 1'
#
loop_
_entity.id
_entity.type
_entity.pdbx_description
1 polymer ?
#
loop_
_entity_poly.entity_id
_entity_poly.type
_entity_poly.pdbx_seq_one_letter_code
_entity_poly.pdbx_strand_id
1 'polypeptide(L)'
;RVFVKALGELSAKGDDMPAALRGDMAKIMVNHGHEVHVAMSDVSGKREPAHGPTLDSEQVMAVTKQVSRSQGSYDTLQSGMNHAMVADFHDSSRKPADTLSSAGYTVGFMEEARRRALEDDQPDFTWDKAKSYHAIGGVLNFIPHVGDIAQRGADMVTTAWIQDEEARAEGKLKNDNKAIFAVRQNQLNQLADQWHATNRDWAADHAGYSAEDGVYKQVNAAADHGNKRFARISGG
;
A
#
# COMPACT_ATOMS: atom_id res chain seq x y z
N ARG A 1 7.32 -9.48 -18.18
CA ARG A 1 6.46 -10.28 -19.10
C ARG A 1 5.69 -11.38 -18.36
N VAL A 2 6.33 -12.21 -17.51
CA VAL A 2 5.62 -13.22 -16.70
C VAL A 2 4.62 -12.58 -15.73
N PHE A 3 5.07 -11.58 -14.95
CA PHE A 3 4.20 -10.87 -14.00
C PHE A 3 2.97 -10.24 -14.66
N VAL A 4 3.13 -9.47 -15.73
CA VAL A 4 2.01 -8.85 -16.48
C VAL A 4 0.98 -9.89 -16.94
N LYS A 5 1.43 -11.05 -17.43
CA LYS A 5 0.53 -12.14 -17.83
C LYS A 5 -0.21 -12.73 -16.64
N ALA A 6 0.51 -13.04 -15.55
CA ALA A 6 -0.09 -13.56 -14.34
C ALA A 6 -1.12 -12.58 -13.74
N LEU A 7 -0.79 -11.28 -13.74
CA LEU A 7 -1.69 -10.22 -13.29
C LEU A 7 -2.98 -10.22 -14.12
N GLY A 8 -2.89 -10.22 -15.45
CA GLY A 8 -4.05 -10.24 -16.33
C GLY A 8 -4.90 -11.52 -16.22
N GLU A 9 -4.27 -12.69 -16.12
CA GLU A 9 -4.98 -13.96 -15.95
C GLU A 9 -5.71 -14.05 -14.61
N LEU A 10 -5.09 -13.57 -13.53
CA LEU A 10 -5.64 -13.64 -12.19
C LEU A 10 -6.68 -12.54 -11.93
N SER A 11 -6.49 -11.34 -12.49
CA SER A 11 -7.52 -10.29 -12.44
C SER A 11 -8.79 -10.72 -13.19
N ALA A 12 -8.64 -11.42 -14.31
CA ALA A 12 -9.78 -11.90 -15.11
C ALA A 12 -10.61 -12.98 -14.39
N LYS A 13 -10.07 -13.62 -13.34
CA LYS A 13 -10.82 -14.55 -12.49
C LYS A 13 -11.76 -13.82 -11.51
N GLY A 14 -11.68 -12.49 -11.40
CA GLY A 14 -12.50 -11.72 -10.48
C GLY A 14 -12.35 -12.24 -9.04
N ASP A 15 -13.46 -12.73 -8.49
CA ASP A 15 -13.53 -13.23 -7.12
C ASP A 15 -13.14 -14.70 -6.96
N ASP A 16 -12.84 -15.41 -8.06
CA ASP A 16 -12.49 -16.84 -8.08
C ASP A 16 -10.98 -17.10 -8.01
N MET A 17 -10.19 -16.12 -7.56
CA MET A 17 -8.75 -16.33 -7.33
C MET A 17 -8.53 -17.35 -6.19
N PRO A 18 -7.84 -18.49 -6.45
CA PRO A 18 -7.61 -19.50 -5.43
C PRO A 18 -6.85 -18.94 -4.22
N ALA A 19 -7.31 -19.28 -3.01
CA ALA A 19 -6.69 -18.83 -1.76
C ALA A 19 -5.19 -19.15 -1.69
N ALA A 20 -4.79 -20.33 -2.20
CA ALA A 20 -3.39 -20.78 -2.25
C ALA A 20 -2.48 -19.86 -3.08
N LEU A 21 -3.02 -19.09 -4.04
CA LEU A 21 -2.22 -18.20 -4.90
C LEU A 21 -2.09 -16.78 -4.32
N ARG A 22 -2.90 -16.39 -3.33
CA ARG A 22 -2.93 -15.01 -2.80
C ARG A 22 -1.58 -14.61 -2.20
N GLY A 23 -0.96 -15.50 -1.42
CA GLY A 23 0.32 -15.24 -0.77
C GLY A 23 1.48 -15.12 -1.78
N ASP A 24 1.52 -15.99 -2.79
CA ASP A 24 2.56 -15.93 -3.82
C ASP A 24 2.37 -14.73 -4.73
N MET A 25 1.13 -14.37 -5.03
CA MET A 25 0.84 -13.16 -5.79
C MET A 25 1.26 -11.90 -5.02
N ALA A 26 1.02 -11.83 -3.71
CA ALA A 26 1.51 -10.75 -2.88
C ALA A 26 3.05 -10.61 -3.00
N LYS A 27 3.80 -11.71 -2.86
CA LYS A 27 5.27 -11.69 -3.03
C LYS A 27 5.71 -11.23 -4.42
N ILE A 28 5.03 -11.67 -5.48
CA ILE A 28 5.33 -11.22 -6.85
C ILE A 28 5.08 -9.71 -6.98
N MET A 29 3.98 -9.20 -6.43
CA MET A 29 3.70 -7.77 -6.43
C MET A 29 4.74 -6.98 -5.64
N VAL A 30 5.22 -7.49 -4.50
CA VAL A 30 6.31 -6.89 -3.73
C VAL A 30 7.63 -6.87 -4.51
N ASN A 31 7.96 -7.95 -5.23
CA ASN A 31 9.14 -7.99 -6.10
C ASN A 31 9.06 -6.99 -7.26
N HIS A 32 7.85 -6.58 -7.65
CA HIS A 32 7.58 -5.52 -8.62
C HIS A 32 7.04 -4.26 -7.93
N GLY A 33 7.50 -3.99 -6.71
CA GLY A 33 6.90 -2.98 -5.84
C GLY A 33 6.88 -1.58 -6.45
N HIS A 34 7.90 -1.23 -7.24
CA HIS A 34 7.94 0.05 -7.96
C HIS A 34 6.81 0.17 -8.99
N GLU A 35 6.68 -0.83 -9.88
CA GLU A 35 5.66 -0.82 -10.92
C GLU A 35 4.24 -0.91 -10.33
N VAL A 36 4.08 -1.66 -9.24
CA VAL A 36 2.82 -1.74 -8.49
C VAL A 36 2.48 -0.40 -7.83
N HIS A 37 3.43 0.22 -7.14
CA HIS A 37 3.25 1.56 -6.55
C HIS A 37 2.91 2.62 -7.59
N VAL A 38 3.56 2.59 -8.75
CA VAL A 38 3.23 3.47 -9.89
C VAL A 38 1.79 3.26 -10.33
N ALA A 39 1.35 2.02 -10.54
CA ALA A 39 -0.03 1.72 -10.95
C ALA A 39 -1.08 2.08 -9.89
N MET A 40 -0.74 1.96 -8.60
CA MET A 40 -1.63 2.35 -7.49
C MET A 40 -1.73 3.88 -7.33
N SER A 41 -0.70 4.63 -7.73
CA SER A 41 -0.61 6.07 -7.48
C SER A 41 -0.80 6.97 -8.70
N ASP A 42 -0.79 6.41 -9.91
CA ASP A 42 -0.96 7.20 -11.14
C ASP A 42 -2.42 7.61 -11.36
N VAL A 43 -2.76 8.78 -10.83
CA VAL A 43 -4.05 9.42 -11.06
C VAL A 43 -4.21 9.96 -12.48
N SER A 44 -3.10 10.24 -13.17
CA SER A 44 -3.09 10.92 -14.48
C SER A 44 -3.22 9.98 -15.67
N GLY A 45 -2.90 8.69 -15.48
CA GLY A 45 -2.77 7.70 -16.56
C GLY A 45 -1.57 7.95 -17.47
N LYS A 46 -0.59 8.75 -17.02
CA LYS A 46 0.58 9.18 -17.78
C LYS A 46 1.91 8.84 -17.11
N ARG A 47 1.89 8.34 -15.87
CA ARG A 47 3.12 7.98 -15.15
C ARG A 47 3.56 6.62 -15.63
N GLU A 48 4.74 6.56 -16.24
CA GLU A 48 5.40 5.30 -16.56
C GLU A 48 6.43 4.97 -15.48
N PRO A 49 6.62 3.68 -15.14
CA PRO A 49 7.68 3.30 -14.23
C PRO A 49 9.04 3.49 -14.92
N ALA A 50 10.03 4.02 -14.20
CA ALA A 50 11.39 4.19 -14.71
C ALA A 50 12.01 2.87 -15.23
N HIS A 51 11.62 1.75 -14.63
CA HIS A 51 12.04 0.41 -14.99
C HIS A 51 10.85 -0.55 -14.95
N GLY A 52 10.92 -1.61 -15.76
CA GLY A 52 9.87 -2.64 -15.79
C GLY A 52 8.65 -2.25 -16.63
N PRO A 53 7.59 -3.09 -16.61
CA PRO A 53 6.40 -2.87 -17.42
C PRO A 53 5.43 -1.90 -16.74
N THR A 54 4.75 -1.07 -17.52
CA THR A 54 3.52 -0.40 -17.08
C THR A 54 2.45 -1.45 -16.76
N LEU A 55 1.82 -1.32 -15.59
CA LEU A 55 0.73 -2.19 -15.16
C LEU A 55 -0.61 -1.49 -15.28
N ASP A 56 -1.65 -2.27 -15.54
CA ASP A 56 -3.02 -1.80 -15.57
C ASP A 56 -3.56 -1.66 -14.13
N SER A 57 -4.00 -0.45 -13.75
CA SER A 57 -4.48 -0.17 -12.39
C SER A 57 -5.74 -0.94 -12.01
N GLU A 58 -6.59 -1.31 -12.97
CA GLU A 58 -7.79 -2.12 -12.73
C GLU A 58 -7.42 -3.56 -12.42
N GLN A 59 -6.45 -4.11 -13.16
CA GLN A 59 -5.93 -5.45 -12.90
C GLN A 59 -5.21 -5.51 -11.55
N VAL A 60 -4.42 -4.49 -11.22
CA VAL A 60 -3.80 -4.34 -9.89
C VAL A 60 -4.87 -4.29 -8.81
N MET A 61 -5.96 -3.54 -9.00
CA MET A 61 -7.04 -3.42 -8.01
C MET A 61 -7.73 -4.76 -7.77
N ALA A 62 -8.10 -5.46 -8.85
CA ALA A 62 -8.75 -6.77 -8.76
C ALA A 62 -7.88 -7.77 -7.97
N VAL A 63 -6.58 -7.82 -8.25
CA VAL A 63 -5.66 -8.73 -7.55
C VAL A 63 -5.39 -8.27 -6.12
N THR A 64 -5.22 -6.97 -5.86
CA THR A 64 -5.07 -6.45 -4.48
C THR A 64 -6.30 -6.77 -3.64
N LYS A 65 -7.52 -6.65 -4.18
CA LYS A 65 -8.76 -7.08 -3.52
C LYS A 65 -8.68 -8.56 -3.11
N GLN A 66 -8.29 -9.45 -4.03
CA GLN A 66 -8.19 -10.88 -3.72
C GLN A 66 -7.09 -11.20 -2.70
N VAL A 67 -5.91 -10.57 -2.81
CA VAL A 67 -4.83 -10.68 -1.83
C VAL A 67 -5.31 -10.23 -0.44
N SER A 68 -6.11 -9.17 -0.38
CA SER A 68 -6.65 -8.60 0.86
C SER A 68 -7.62 -9.52 1.62
N ARG A 69 -8.15 -10.56 0.97
CA ARG A 69 -8.99 -11.58 1.63
C ARG A 69 -8.19 -12.48 2.59
N SER A 70 -6.86 -12.47 2.51
CA SER A 70 -5.97 -13.21 3.41
C SER A 70 -5.07 -12.24 4.18
N GLN A 71 -5.16 -12.21 5.52
CA GLN A 71 -4.41 -11.26 6.34
C GLN A 71 -2.90 -11.33 6.06
N GLY A 72 -2.26 -12.51 6.15
CA GLY A 72 -0.81 -12.61 5.91
C GLY A 72 -0.37 -12.22 4.49
N SER A 73 -1.24 -12.42 3.50
CA SER A 73 -0.97 -11.97 2.11
C SER A 73 -1.08 -10.45 2.00
N TYR A 74 -2.08 -9.86 2.65
CA TYR A 74 -2.21 -8.41 2.77
C TYR A 74 -1.02 -7.79 3.50
N ASP A 75 -0.61 -8.34 4.63
CA ASP A 75 0.53 -7.85 5.42
C ASP A 75 1.81 -7.84 4.58
N THR A 76 2.00 -8.91 3.78
CA THR A 76 3.12 -9.01 2.83
C THR A 76 3.09 -7.86 1.82
N LEU A 77 1.94 -7.64 1.18
CA LEU A 77 1.79 -6.59 0.18
C LEU A 77 1.95 -5.19 0.79
N GLN A 78 1.33 -4.94 1.95
CA GLN A 78 1.38 -3.67 2.66
C GLN A 78 2.81 -3.28 3.02
N SER A 79 3.58 -4.22 3.56
CA SER A 79 4.99 -4.01 3.86
C SER A 79 5.78 -3.66 2.60
N GLY A 80 5.64 -4.44 1.52
CA GLY A 80 6.31 -4.13 0.26
C GLY A 80 5.93 -2.77 -0.33
N MET A 81 4.68 -2.35 -0.19
CA MET A 81 4.24 -1.01 -0.62
C MET A 81 4.82 0.10 0.26
N ASN A 82 4.96 -0.10 1.58
CA ASN A 82 5.67 0.86 2.44
C ASN A 82 7.11 1.07 1.96
N HIS A 83 7.80 -0.02 1.58
CA HIS A 83 9.15 0.08 1.01
C HIS A 83 9.17 0.79 -0.34
N ALA A 84 8.23 0.49 -1.23
CA ALA A 84 8.12 1.18 -2.52
C ALA A 84 7.84 2.68 -2.36
N MET A 85 6.95 3.07 -1.44
CA MET A 85 6.64 4.46 -1.13
C MET A 85 7.83 5.20 -0.54
N VAL A 86 8.53 4.62 0.43
CA VAL A 86 9.71 5.25 1.03
C VAL A 86 10.85 5.34 0.02
N ALA A 87 11.10 4.30 -0.78
CA ALA A 87 12.08 4.36 -1.87
C ALA A 87 11.77 5.50 -2.86
N ASP A 88 10.50 5.71 -3.20
CA ASP A 88 10.03 6.80 -4.05
C ASP A 88 10.26 8.19 -3.41
N PHE A 89 10.28 8.32 -2.08
CA PHE A 89 10.67 9.57 -1.39
C PHE A 89 12.13 9.96 -1.60
N HIS A 90 12.99 8.98 -1.88
CA HIS A 90 14.42 9.16 -2.13
C HIS A 90 14.77 9.29 -3.62
N ASP A 91 13.78 9.20 -4.53
CA ASP A 91 14.02 9.34 -5.97
C ASP A 91 14.24 10.81 -6.35
N SER A 92 15.50 11.18 -6.52
CA SER A 92 15.92 12.54 -6.90
C SER A 92 15.51 12.96 -8.31
N SER A 93 15.03 12.03 -9.14
CA SER A 93 14.46 12.36 -10.45
C SER A 93 13.02 12.87 -10.38
N ARG A 94 12.35 12.71 -9.22
CA ARG A 94 10.97 13.13 -8.99
C ARG A 94 10.89 14.39 -8.13
N LYS A 95 9.81 15.15 -8.33
CA LYS A 95 9.49 16.27 -7.44
C LYS A 95 9.03 15.72 -6.08
N PRO A 96 9.58 16.22 -4.95
CA PRO A 96 9.17 15.76 -3.62
C PRO A 96 7.66 15.83 -3.36
N ALA A 97 6.99 16.91 -3.79
CA ALA A 97 5.53 17.03 -3.70
C ALA A 97 4.77 15.84 -4.32
N ASP A 98 5.27 15.33 -5.45
CA ASP A 98 4.62 14.27 -6.20
C ASP A 98 4.84 12.91 -5.51
N THR A 99 5.97 12.71 -4.82
CA THR A 99 6.26 11.45 -4.12
C THR A 99 5.40 11.31 -2.87
N LEU A 100 5.20 12.39 -2.10
CA LEU A 100 4.25 12.41 -0.97
C LEU A 100 2.81 12.13 -1.43
N SER A 101 2.39 12.80 -2.50
CA SER A 101 1.07 12.60 -3.09
C SER A 101 0.90 11.16 -3.58
N SER A 102 1.92 10.60 -4.24
CA SER A 102 1.90 9.20 -4.69
C SER A 102 1.75 8.22 -3.54
N ALA A 103 2.45 8.42 -2.41
CA ALA A 103 2.29 7.58 -1.24
C ALA A 103 0.87 7.64 -0.66
N GLY A 104 0.29 8.83 -0.56
CA GLY A 104 -1.12 8.99 -0.17
C GLY A 104 -2.05 8.20 -1.09
N TYR A 105 -1.92 8.35 -2.42
CA TYR A 105 -2.74 7.60 -3.38
C TYR A 105 -2.62 6.08 -3.23
N THR A 106 -1.40 5.56 -3.02
CA THR A 106 -1.18 4.14 -2.80
C THR A 106 -1.87 3.64 -1.53
N VAL A 107 -1.79 4.37 -0.42
CA VAL A 107 -2.53 4.02 0.81
C VAL A 107 -4.04 4.00 0.57
N GLY A 108 -4.58 5.03 -0.11
CA GLY A 108 -6.01 5.09 -0.46
C GLY A 108 -6.46 3.95 -1.40
N PHE A 109 -5.59 3.52 -2.32
CA PHE A 109 -5.83 2.37 -3.18
C PHE A 109 -5.94 1.08 -2.37
N MET A 110 -4.99 0.84 -1.47
CA MET A 110 -4.94 -0.37 -0.64
C MET A 110 -6.13 -0.44 0.32
N GLU A 111 -6.51 0.69 0.91
CA GLU A 111 -7.69 0.79 1.78
C GLU A 111 -8.97 0.40 1.03
N GLU A 112 -9.16 0.93 -0.18
CA GLU A 112 -10.34 0.62 -0.99
C GLU A 112 -10.38 -0.86 -1.40
N ALA A 113 -9.24 -1.43 -1.78
CA ALA A 113 -9.13 -2.86 -2.09
C ALA A 113 -9.48 -3.74 -0.88
N ARG A 114 -8.98 -3.38 0.31
CA ARG A 114 -9.27 -4.09 1.56
C ARG A 114 -10.72 -3.95 1.96
N ARG A 115 -11.32 -2.76 1.85
CA ARG A 115 -12.74 -2.51 2.13
C ARG A 115 -13.62 -3.43 1.28
N ARG A 116 -13.38 -3.49 -0.04
CA ARG A 116 -14.11 -4.39 -0.96
C ARG A 116 -13.93 -5.86 -0.63
N ALA A 117 -12.71 -6.26 -0.27
CA ALA A 117 -12.44 -7.63 0.12
C ALA A 117 -13.21 -8.06 1.39
N LEU A 118 -13.53 -7.11 2.27
CA LEU A 118 -14.31 -7.32 3.50
C LEU A 118 -15.82 -7.21 3.30
N GLU A 119 -16.29 -6.45 2.30
CA GLU A 119 -17.72 -6.25 2.01
C GLU A 119 -18.36 -7.40 1.22
N ASP A 120 -17.59 -8.19 0.47
CA ASP A 120 -18.15 -9.31 -0.29
C ASP A 120 -18.59 -10.48 0.61
N ASP A 121 -19.78 -11.02 0.34
CA ASP A 121 -20.42 -12.19 0.99
C ASP A 121 -19.71 -13.55 0.73
N GLN A 122 -18.44 -13.56 0.35
CA GLN A 122 -17.61 -14.78 0.29
C GLN A 122 -16.57 -14.81 1.42
N PRO A 123 -17.00 -15.01 2.67
CA PRO A 123 -16.10 -15.10 3.80
C PRO A 123 -15.40 -16.46 3.79
N ASP A 124 -14.32 -16.62 3.02
CA ASP A 124 -13.24 -17.51 3.46
C ASP A 124 -12.41 -16.78 4.53
N PHE A 125 -13.10 -16.33 5.58
CA PHE A 125 -12.50 -15.75 6.78
C PHE A 125 -12.01 -16.88 7.69
N THR A 126 -11.30 -17.85 7.12
CA THR A 126 -10.26 -18.53 7.89
C THR A 126 -9.11 -17.54 8.07
N TRP A 127 -9.37 -16.52 8.90
CA TRP A 127 -8.35 -15.90 9.71
C TRP A 127 -7.75 -17.05 10.49
N ASP A 128 -6.72 -17.69 9.93
CA ASP A 128 -5.97 -18.73 10.61
C ASP A 128 -5.23 -18.00 11.74
N LYS A 129 -5.95 -17.77 12.85
CA LYS A 129 -5.56 -16.97 14.02
C LYS A 129 -4.23 -17.43 14.59
N ALA A 130 -3.81 -18.65 14.27
CA ALA A 130 -2.55 -19.23 14.70
C ALA A 130 -1.36 -18.92 13.77
N LYS A 131 -1.57 -18.50 12.51
CA LYS A 131 -0.48 -18.24 11.55
C LYS A 131 -0.29 -16.76 11.20
N SER A 132 -1.34 -15.95 11.19
CA SER A 132 -1.24 -14.52 10.82
C SER A 132 -0.32 -13.74 11.77
N TYR A 133 -0.43 -13.97 13.09
CA TYR A 133 0.42 -13.32 14.09
C TYR A 133 1.91 -13.71 13.99
N HIS A 134 2.24 -14.86 13.41
CA HIS A 134 3.64 -15.29 13.19
C HIS A 134 4.16 -14.94 11.79
N ALA A 135 3.29 -14.63 10.83
CA ALA A 135 3.68 -14.28 9.47
C ALA A 135 4.31 -12.88 9.38
N ILE A 136 3.83 -11.96 10.21
CA ILE A 136 4.24 -10.55 10.25
C ILE A 136 5.76 -10.39 10.39
N GLY A 137 6.40 -11.14 11.31
CA GLY A 137 7.86 -11.10 11.50
C GLY A 137 8.67 -11.68 10.34
N GLY A 138 8.07 -12.51 9.49
CA GLY A 138 8.72 -13.10 8.31
C GLY A 138 8.74 -12.16 7.09
N VAL A 139 7.79 -11.23 7.01
CA VAL A 139 7.62 -10.32 5.86
C VAL A 139 8.79 -9.33 5.73
N LEU A 140 9.33 -8.84 6.84
CA LEU A 140 10.44 -7.86 6.85
C LEU A 140 11.73 -8.40 6.18
N ASN A 141 11.91 -9.72 6.11
CA ASN A 141 13.14 -10.32 5.57
C ASN A 141 13.14 -10.51 4.04
N PHE A 142 12.02 -10.28 3.33
CA PHE A 142 11.88 -10.66 1.92
C PHE A 142 12.03 -9.50 0.92
N ILE A 143 12.08 -8.23 1.35
CA ILE A 143 11.97 -7.09 0.44
C ILE A 143 13.30 -6.84 -0.29
N PRO A 144 13.37 -7.07 -1.62
CA PRO A 144 14.64 -7.01 -2.34
C PRO A 144 14.97 -5.57 -2.81
N HIS A 145 16.26 -5.27 -2.92
CA HIS A 145 16.83 -4.13 -3.66
C HIS A 145 16.52 -2.69 -3.20
N VAL A 146 16.24 -2.45 -1.92
CA VAL A 146 16.09 -1.09 -1.37
C VAL A 146 17.41 -0.63 -0.73
N GLY A 147 17.80 0.65 -0.91
CA GLY A 147 18.98 1.21 -0.24
C GLY A 147 18.81 1.28 1.28
N ASP A 148 19.91 1.15 2.04
CA ASP A 148 19.91 0.98 3.51
C ASP A 148 19.08 2.03 4.28
N ILE A 149 19.10 3.30 3.86
CA ILE A 149 18.29 4.37 4.50
C ILE A 149 16.80 4.20 4.21
N ALA A 150 16.44 3.94 2.96
CA ALA A 150 15.04 3.74 2.57
C ALA A 150 14.47 2.46 3.20
N GLN A 151 15.30 1.41 3.36
CA GLN A 151 14.91 0.20 4.07
C GLN A 151 14.56 0.50 5.53
N ARG A 152 15.42 1.21 6.27
CA ARG A 152 15.14 1.57 7.67
C ARG A 152 13.90 2.42 7.84
N GLY A 153 13.70 3.43 6.97
CA GLY A 153 12.49 4.26 7.01
C GLY A 153 11.22 3.44 6.76
N ALA A 154 11.26 2.51 5.80
CA ALA A 154 10.14 1.63 5.49
C ALA A 154 9.87 0.59 6.59
N ASP A 155 10.92 0.06 7.24
CA ASP A 155 10.80 -0.85 8.39
C ASP A 155 10.10 -0.15 9.56
N MET A 156 10.38 1.14 9.78
CA MET A 156 9.70 1.95 10.81
C MET A 156 8.21 2.11 10.49
N VAL A 157 7.86 2.51 9.25
CA VAL A 157 6.46 2.67 8.81
C VAL A 157 5.71 1.33 8.95
N THR A 158 6.34 0.25 8.51
CA THR A 158 5.77 -1.10 8.56
C THR A 158 5.57 -1.58 9.99
N THR A 159 6.54 -1.36 10.87
CA THR A 159 6.45 -1.73 12.29
C THR A 159 5.31 -0.99 12.99
N ALA A 160 5.18 0.32 12.76
CA ALA A 160 4.09 1.11 13.34
C ALA A 160 2.71 0.61 12.86
N TRP A 161 2.57 0.36 11.56
CA TRP A 161 1.34 -0.18 10.99
C TRP A 161 0.99 -1.57 11.56
N ILE A 162 1.97 -2.46 11.70
CA ILE A 162 1.80 -3.79 12.31
C ILE A 162 1.28 -3.67 13.75
N GLN A 163 1.90 -2.81 14.56
CA GLN A 163 1.52 -2.64 15.97
C GLN A 163 0.07 -2.19 16.10
N ASP A 164 -0.38 -1.26 15.24
CA ASP A 164 -1.77 -0.82 15.24
C ASP A 164 -2.73 -1.91 14.77
N GLU A 165 -2.31 -2.71 13.78
CA GLU A 165 -3.10 -3.83 13.27
C GLU A 165 -3.26 -4.96 14.31
N GLU A 166 -2.22 -5.23 15.09
CA GLU A 166 -2.25 -6.15 16.23
C GLU A 166 -3.19 -5.63 17.33
N ALA A 167 -3.06 -4.36 17.72
CA ALA A 167 -3.93 -3.73 18.71
C ALA A 167 -5.41 -3.77 18.28
N ARG A 168 -5.69 -3.53 16.99
CA ARG A 168 -7.04 -3.65 16.41
C ARG A 168 -7.57 -5.09 16.51
N ALA A 169 -6.75 -6.08 16.21
CA ALA A 169 -7.13 -7.49 16.24
C ALA A 169 -7.41 -7.98 17.68
N GLU A 170 -6.60 -7.55 18.65
CA GLU A 170 -6.78 -7.84 20.07
C GLU A 170 -8.04 -7.19 20.66
N GLY A 171 -8.36 -5.97 20.24
CA GLY A 171 -9.52 -5.20 20.70
C GLY A 171 -10.90 -5.77 20.31
N LYS A 172 -10.98 -6.85 19.51
CA LYS A 172 -12.23 -7.40 18.92
C LYS A 172 -13.04 -6.41 18.07
N LEU A 173 -12.47 -5.29 17.66
CA LEU A 173 -13.12 -4.22 16.91
C LEU A 173 -13.10 -4.48 15.39
N LYS A 174 -13.47 -5.69 14.96
CA LYS A 174 -13.32 -6.11 13.56
C LYS A 174 -14.07 -5.21 12.55
N ASN A 175 -15.09 -4.47 13.00
CA ASN A 175 -15.91 -3.59 12.19
C ASN A 175 -16.02 -2.15 12.76
N ASP A 176 -15.12 -1.72 13.65
CA ASP A 176 -15.13 -0.33 14.10
C ASP A 176 -14.40 0.56 13.09
N ASN A 177 -15.18 1.29 12.28
CA ASN A 177 -14.66 2.25 11.32
C ASN A 177 -13.66 3.24 11.94
N LYS A 178 -13.78 3.54 13.24
CA LYS A 178 -12.82 4.40 13.95
C LYS A 178 -11.45 3.74 14.11
N ALA A 179 -11.41 2.44 14.40
CA ALA A 179 -10.15 1.72 14.55
C ALA A 179 -9.43 1.55 13.20
N ILE A 180 -10.18 1.28 12.13
CA ILE A 180 -9.64 1.22 10.76
C ILE A 180 -9.07 2.59 10.35
N PHE A 181 -9.80 3.66 10.61
CA PHE A 181 -9.34 5.02 10.35
C PHE A 181 -8.07 5.37 11.15
N ALA A 182 -7.99 4.96 12.42
CA ALA A 182 -6.84 5.24 13.27
C ALA A 182 -5.55 4.55 12.77
N VAL A 183 -5.62 3.26 12.41
CA VAL A 183 -4.49 2.49 11.84
C VAL A 183 -3.98 3.19 10.57
N ARG A 184 -4.90 3.55 9.67
CA ARG A 184 -4.58 4.27 8.43
C ARG A 184 -3.93 5.62 8.71
N GLN A 185 -4.51 6.41 9.61
CA GLN A 185 -4.01 7.73 9.94
C GLN A 185 -2.58 7.67 10.49
N ASN A 186 -2.29 6.71 11.38
CA ASN A 186 -0.95 6.57 11.92
C ASN A 186 0.05 6.16 10.83
N GLN A 187 -0.31 5.22 9.95
CA GLN A 187 0.55 4.87 8.81
C GLN A 187 0.86 6.09 7.92
N LEU A 188 -0.16 6.90 7.60
CA LEU A 188 0.02 8.13 6.81
C LEU A 188 0.91 9.15 7.52
N ASN A 189 0.80 9.27 8.84
CA ASN A 189 1.67 10.13 9.64
C ASN A 189 3.12 9.64 9.59
N GLN A 190 3.36 8.33 9.74
CA GLN A 190 4.71 7.77 9.63
C GLN A 190 5.31 7.99 8.24
N LEU A 191 4.51 7.84 7.17
CA LEU A 191 4.95 8.15 5.82
C LEU A 191 5.28 9.64 5.64
N ALA A 192 4.47 10.54 6.20
CA ALA A 192 4.74 11.97 6.17
C ALA A 192 6.03 12.33 6.93
N ASP A 193 6.28 11.69 8.07
CA ASP A 193 7.52 11.86 8.85
C ASP A 193 8.75 11.42 8.05
N GLN A 194 8.67 10.25 7.40
CA GLN A 194 9.77 9.76 6.54
C GLN A 194 9.98 10.67 5.33
N TRP A 195 8.90 11.11 4.68
CA TRP A 195 9.00 12.03 3.55
C TRP A 195 9.66 13.34 3.96
N HIS A 196 9.23 13.91 5.09
CA HIS A 196 9.79 15.17 5.59
C HIS A 196 11.25 15.00 6.00
N ALA A 197 11.62 13.93 6.69
CA ALA A 197 13.00 13.65 7.05
C ALA A 197 13.94 13.64 5.83
N THR A 198 13.47 13.10 4.72
CA THR A 198 14.20 13.02 3.44
C THR A 198 14.18 14.32 2.64
N ASN A 199 13.07 15.06 2.67
CA ASN A 199 12.81 16.20 1.78
C ASN A 199 12.73 17.56 2.50
N ARG A 200 13.16 17.65 3.77
CA ARG A 200 13.05 18.87 4.61
C ARG A 200 13.64 20.12 3.97
N ASP A 201 14.76 20.00 3.26
CA ASP A 201 15.44 21.15 2.65
C ASP A 201 14.59 21.72 1.51
N TRP A 202 13.96 20.84 0.72
CA TRP A 202 12.98 21.26 -0.28
C TRP A 202 11.72 21.82 0.40
N ALA A 203 11.21 21.16 1.43
CA ALA A 203 9.98 21.54 2.12
C ALA A 203 10.04 22.93 2.78
N ALA A 204 11.22 23.33 3.27
CA ALA A 204 11.42 24.63 3.93
C ALA A 204 11.01 25.83 3.05
N ASP A 205 11.18 25.72 1.73
CA ASP A 205 10.87 26.78 0.77
C ASP A 205 9.52 26.58 0.05
N HIS A 206 8.75 25.55 0.41
CA HIS A 206 7.50 25.20 -0.29
C HIS A 206 6.29 25.26 0.64
N ALA A 207 5.45 26.27 0.42
CA ALA A 207 4.22 26.46 1.19
C ALA A 207 3.32 25.22 1.13
N GLY A 208 2.76 24.84 2.29
CA GLY A 208 1.88 23.68 2.42
C GLY A 208 2.59 22.35 2.70
N TYR A 209 3.90 22.35 2.90
CA TYR A 209 4.71 21.17 3.26
C TYR A 209 5.46 21.32 4.59
N SER A 210 4.93 22.13 5.52
CA SER A 210 5.53 22.27 6.85
C SER A 210 5.53 20.96 7.64
N ALA A 211 6.53 20.80 8.49
CA ALA A 211 6.72 19.62 9.35
C ALA A 211 5.55 19.40 10.31
N GLU A 212 4.92 20.48 10.77
CA GLU A 212 3.93 20.44 11.85
C GLU A 212 2.53 20.05 11.38
N ASP A 213 2.22 20.25 10.10
CA ASP A 213 0.84 20.16 9.61
C ASP A 213 0.74 19.95 8.09
N GLY A 214 1.56 20.66 7.31
CA GLY A 214 1.49 20.65 5.85
C GLY A 214 1.62 19.24 5.27
N VAL A 215 2.69 18.53 5.62
CA VAL A 215 2.96 17.18 5.09
C VAL A 215 1.83 16.19 5.43
N TYR A 216 1.28 16.27 6.64
CA TYR A 216 0.16 15.41 7.07
C TYR A 216 -1.11 15.71 6.28
N LYS A 217 -1.44 16.99 6.07
CA LYS A 217 -2.61 17.38 5.26
C LYS A 217 -2.49 16.91 3.82
N GLN A 218 -1.32 17.05 3.21
CA GLN A 218 -1.10 16.66 1.82
C GLN A 218 -1.28 15.16 1.62
N VAL A 219 -0.63 14.34 2.45
CA VAL A 219 -0.70 12.88 2.30
C VAL A 219 -2.11 12.35 2.57
N ASN A 220 -2.83 12.92 3.55
CA ASN A 220 -4.21 12.55 3.86
C ASN A 220 -5.16 12.94 2.73
N ALA A 221 -5.04 14.17 2.21
CA ALA A 221 -5.85 14.62 1.08
C ALA A 221 -5.64 13.74 -0.16
N ALA A 222 -4.40 13.36 -0.45
CA ALA A 222 -4.08 12.44 -1.55
C ALA A 222 -4.70 11.05 -1.31
N ALA A 223 -4.60 10.51 -0.08
CA ALA A 223 -5.18 9.22 0.25
C ALA A 223 -6.72 9.20 0.12
N ASP A 224 -7.41 10.23 0.60
CA ASP A 224 -8.85 10.37 0.45
C ASP A 224 -9.28 10.50 -1.00
N HIS A 225 -8.51 11.24 -1.81
CA HIS A 225 -8.78 11.37 -3.24
C HIS A 225 -8.54 10.05 -3.97
N GLY A 226 -7.47 9.32 -3.64
CA GLY A 226 -7.18 8.00 -4.15
C GLY A 226 -8.34 7.03 -3.89
N ASN A 227 -8.73 6.90 -2.62
CA ASN A 227 -9.85 6.05 -2.20
C ASN A 227 -11.12 6.34 -3.04
N LYS A 228 -11.53 7.62 -3.14
CA LYS A 228 -12.70 8.05 -3.93
C LYS A 228 -12.57 7.75 -5.42
N ARG A 229 -11.38 7.88 -6.01
CA ARG A 229 -11.14 7.58 -7.42
C ARG A 229 -11.28 6.10 -7.68
N PHE A 230 -10.63 5.27 -6.88
CA PHE A 230 -10.65 3.82 -7.09
C PHE A 230 -12.00 3.19 -6.78
N ALA A 231 -12.78 3.81 -5.88
CA ALA A 231 -14.18 3.46 -5.69
C ALA A 231 -15.01 3.52 -6.99
N ARG A 232 -14.70 4.47 -7.89
CA ARG A 232 -15.42 4.65 -9.17
C ARG A 232 -14.95 3.71 -10.27
N ILE A 233 -13.65 3.41 -10.33
CA ILE A 233 -13.05 2.60 -11.39
C ILE A 233 -13.60 1.17 -11.43
N SER A 234 -14.04 0.66 -10.28
CA SER A 234 -14.41 -0.74 -10.12
C SER A 234 -15.87 -0.93 -9.70
N GLY A 235 -16.71 0.08 -9.98
CA GLY A 235 -18.18 0.02 -9.88
C GLY A 235 -18.88 0.11 -11.25
N GLY A 236 -18.13 0.00 -12.35
CA GLY A 236 -18.62 -0.08 -13.73
C GLY A 236 -18.71 -1.52 -14.23
#